data_AF-A0A1W6DQU3-F1
#
_entry.id   AF-A0A1W6DQU3-F1
#
_cell.length_a   1.000
_cell.length_b   1.000
_cell.length_c   1.000
_cell.angle_alpha   90.00
_cell.angle_beta   90.00
_cell.angle_gamma   90.00
#
_symmetry.space_group_name_H-M   'P 1'
#
loop_
_entity.id
_entity.type
_entity.pdbx_description
1 polymer ?
#
loop_
_entity_poly.entity_id
_entity_poly.type
_entity_poly.pdbx_seq_one_letter_code
_entity_poly.pdbx_strand_id
1 'polypeptide(L)'
;MDLFSGMTFRRAVAAAAALPLVGGATLMTAGPAAADEEDYKILVVGETLGFRHSHIDDTTRALIELGADNGFTVDVWDPPNSSAGWWGNGSPGQPDLTMDSSPFTSAEDLAQYATIVFASPVDNTNSLNPATPRLLDDAELAAFQGYIRGGGGFVGLHAATDTMHTVPWYSQLTGGGARFVSHPQQQTATMRVESPGHPSTAHLPAVWERFDEWYNYTTNPREDVHVLITLDESTYNPGNNAMGEDHPIAWCQNFEGGRSWYEGAGHTDASWTDPLFLEHVLKGVEWTAGVVEGGGNCVTFGEVDELVAGLNTSAVGDGVIAGAISSLLGSARSAADADDPATAIQVLGGARSLVDHLSAAAGDRALLGTKIDDLVDWQSALVDDGPALDLSAEAELRTMGGKQYLAVRVVNQDDTAVDLTVTTPYGTKEFAAVAPTKNAYQAFATRLVEVPAGQVTVTATAERDGETVTEELVVDFSGTA
;
A
#
# COMPACT_ATOMS: atom_id res chain seq x y z
N MET A 1 -0.14 19.33 53.22
CA MET A 1 -0.43 20.67 52.64
C MET A 1 -0.69 20.41 51.16
N ASP A 2 -1.74 19.67 50.79
CA ASP A 2 -3.17 20.05 50.81
C ASP A 2 -3.43 21.37 50.06
N LEU A 3 -3.88 21.30 48.80
CA LEU A 3 -5.30 21.45 48.44
C LEU A 3 -5.53 21.53 46.92
N PHE A 4 -6.33 20.57 46.43
CA PHE A 4 -7.13 20.63 45.21
C PHE A 4 -8.27 21.66 45.34
N SER A 5 -8.65 22.29 44.23
CA SER A 5 -9.93 23.00 44.03
C SER A 5 -10.29 22.83 42.54
N GLY A 6 -11.42 22.29 42.08
CA GLY A 6 -12.73 22.12 42.69
C GLY A 6 -13.73 23.06 42.03
N MET A 7 -14.38 22.65 40.93
CA MET A 7 -15.69 23.21 40.58
C MET A 7 -16.53 22.29 39.69
N THR A 8 -17.70 21.95 40.24
CA THR A 8 -18.77 21.11 39.72
C THR A 8 -19.78 21.98 38.97
N PHE A 9 -20.27 21.54 37.81
CA PHE A 9 -21.46 22.12 37.17
C PHE A 9 -22.70 21.26 37.42
N ARG A 10 -23.73 21.92 37.98
CA ARG A 10 -25.04 21.36 38.31
C ARG A 10 -25.93 21.26 37.07
N ARG A 11 -26.66 20.15 36.97
CA ARG A 11 -27.78 19.93 36.06
C ARG A 11 -28.94 20.89 36.35
N ALA A 12 -29.53 21.47 35.31
CA ALA A 12 -30.84 22.09 35.35
C ALA A 12 -31.80 21.29 34.45
N VAL A 13 -32.93 20.88 35.04
CA VAL A 13 -34.06 20.21 34.39
C VAL A 13 -35.05 21.28 33.95
N ALA A 14 -35.53 21.24 32.72
CA ALA A 14 -36.70 22.00 32.28
C ALA A 14 -37.69 21.07 31.58
N ALA A 15 -38.95 21.16 32.03
CA ALA A 15 -40.05 20.26 31.78
C ALA A 15 -40.72 20.43 30.41
N ALA A 16 -41.32 19.34 29.95
CA ALA A 16 -42.11 19.22 28.73
C ALA A 16 -43.47 19.94 28.80
N ALA A 17 -43.92 20.42 27.65
CA ALA A 17 -45.33 20.63 27.33
C ALA A 17 -45.61 20.02 25.94
N ALA A 18 -46.67 19.21 25.86
CA ALA A 18 -47.01 18.37 24.70
C ALA A 18 -48.32 18.80 24.03
N LEU A 19 -48.48 18.30 22.78
CA LEU A 19 -49.69 18.05 21.96
C LEU A 19 -50.12 19.14 20.94
N PRO A 20 -50.84 18.77 19.84
CA PRO A 20 -50.60 17.67 18.86
C PRO A 20 -50.94 18.05 17.39
N LEU A 21 -50.48 17.27 16.39
CA LEU A 21 -51.25 16.74 15.22
C LEU A 21 -50.28 16.21 14.13
N VAL A 22 -50.22 14.89 13.89
CA VAL A 22 -50.83 14.13 12.76
C VAL A 22 -50.26 14.45 11.37
N GLY A 23 -49.47 13.51 10.84
CA GLY A 23 -49.10 13.41 9.42
C GLY A 23 -48.11 12.26 9.20
N GLY A 24 -48.54 11.20 8.51
CA GLY A 24 -47.85 9.90 8.42
C GLY A 24 -46.42 9.96 7.87
N ALA A 25 -45.51 9.24 8.54
CA ALA A 25 -44.20 8.90 8.00
C ALA A 25 -44.26 7.49 7.42
N THR A 26 -44.19 7.40 6.08
CA THR A 26 -43.71 6.20 5.39
C THR A 26 -42.27 5.92 5.86
N LEU A 27 -42.05 4.73 6.39
CA LEU A 27 -40.71 4.19 6.62
C LEU A 27 -40.03 4.00 5.26
N MET A 28 -39.25 4.99 4.83
CA MET A 28 -38.24 4.80 3.81
C MET A 28 -37.10 4.06 4.48
N THR A 29 -36.94 2.78 4.19
CA THR A 29 -35.69 2.06 4.42
C THR A 29 -34.63 2.75 3.57
N ALA A 30 -33.72 3.50 4.20
CA ALA A 30 -32.52 3.97 3.55
C ALA A 30 -31.74 2.73 3.10
N GLY A 31 -31.69 2.50 1.78
CA GLY A 31 -30.67 1.62 1.21
C GLY A 31 -29.28 2.22 1.47
N PRO A 32 -28.20 1.44 1.33
CA PRO A 32 -26.86 1.98 1.47
C PRO A 32 -26.73 3.15 0.49
N ALA A 33 -26.44 4.33 1.04
CA ALA A 33 -25.96 5.43 0.24
C ALA A 33 -24.68 4.92 -0.43
N ALA A 34 -24.65 4.93 -1.77
CA ALA A 34 -23.38 4.87 -2.47
C ALA A 34 -22.50 5.96 -1.85
N ALA A 35 -21.32 5.58 -1.36
CA ALA A 35 -20.33 6.55 -0.92
C ALA A 35 -20.06 7.48 -2.11
N ASP A 36 -20.27 8.77 -1.93
CA ASP A 36 -19.80 9.76 -2.88
C ASP A 36 -18.26 9.62 -2.92
N GLU A 37 -17.67 9.35 -4.09
CA GLU A 37 -16.23 9.47 -4.32
C GLU A 37 -15.85 10.93 -4.06
N GLU A 38 -15.34 11.25 -2.88
CA GLU A 38 -14.83 12.59 -2.59
C GLU A 38 -13.48 12.75 -3.28
N ASP A 39 -13.42 13.63 -4.29
CA ASP A 39 -12.17 14.04 -4.92
C ASP A 39 -11.16 14.46 -3.84
N TYR A 40 -9.97 13.86 -3.82
CA TYR A 40 -8.89 14.25 -2.90
C TYR A 40 -7.90 15.19 -3.57
N LYS A 41 -6.97 15.75 -2.80
CA LYS A 41 -6.00 16.72 -3.28
C LYS A 41 -4.58 16.28 -2.94
N ILE A 42 -3.65 16.49 -3.87
CA ILE A 42 -2.22 16.26 -3.64
C ILE A 42 -1.42 17.53 -3.88
N LEU A 43 -0.22 17.59 -3.31
CA LEU A 43 0.76 18.65 -3.56
C LEU A 43 1.97 18.07 -4.28
N VAL A 44 2.35 18.63 -5.42
CA VAL A 44 3.61 18.31 -6.10
C VAL A 44 4.65 19.38 -5.78
N VAL A 45 5.76 18.95 -5.19
CA VAL A 45 6.94 19.78 -4.89
C VAL A 45 7.99 19.53 -5.98
N GLY A 46 8.13 20.49 -6.88
CA GLY A 46 9.17 20.51 -7.92
C GLY A 46 10.35 21.43 -7.61
N GLU A 47 10.28 22.17 -6.50
CA GLU A 47 11.35 23.07 -6.06
C GLU A 47 12.68 22.33 -5.88
N THR A 48 13.76 22.94 -6.37
CA THR A 48 15.12 22.41 -6.22
C THR A 48 16.09 23.56 -6.00
N LEU A 49 16.98 23.43 -5.01
CA LEU A 49 18.08 24.36 -4.78
C LEU A 49 19.38 23.88 -5.43
N GLY A 50 19.39 22.68 -6.00
CA GLY A 50 20.53 22.04 -6.66
C GLY A 50 20.30 21.85 -8.16
N PHE A 51 20.81 20.73 -8.68
CA PHE A 51 20.55 20.33 -10.06
C PHE A 51 19.03 20.16 -10.27
N ARG A 52 18.54 20.62 -11.42
CA ARG A 52 17.15 20.41 -11.84
C ARG A 52 17.10 19.29 -12.86
N HIS A 53 16.45 18.19 -12.49
CA HIS A 53 16.17 17.10 -13.42
C HIS A 53 15.16 17.55 -14.49
N SER A 54 15.38 17.14 -15.74
CA SER A 54 14.53 17.54 -16.88
C SER A 54 13.10 17.06 -16.73
N HIS A 55 12.92 15.89 -16.12
CA HIS A 55 11.63 15.23 -16.02
C HIS A 55 10.67 15.87 -15.01
N ILE A 56 11.08 16.84 -14.18
CA ILE A 56 10.21 17.44 -13.13
C ILE A 56 8.93 18.04 -13.74
N ASP A 57 9.06 18.73 -14.88
CA ASP A 57 7.92 19.29 -15.62
C ASP A 57 7.01 18.16 -16.17
N ASP A 58 7.60 17.07 -16.64
CA ASP A 58 6.88 15.92 -17.17
C ASP A 58 6.14 15.15 -16.06
N THR A 59 6.78 14.95 -14.90
CA THR A 59 6.17 14.43 -13.68
C THR A 59 4.95 15.24 -13.28
N THR A 60 5.10 16.57 -13.23
CA THR A 60 4.02 17.48 -12.80
C THR A 60 2.82 17.36 -13.74
N ARG A 61 3.06 17.38 -15.06
CA ARG A 61 1.99 17.24 -16.07
C ARG A 61 1.32 15.88 -16.00
N ALA A 62 2.10 14.81 -15.85
CA ALA A 62 1.58 13.45 -15.74
C ALA A 62 0.68 13.29 -14.51
N LEU A 63 1.08 13.82 -13.35
CA LEU A 63 0.25 13.75 -12.13
C LEU A 63 -1.04 14.59 -12.24
N ILE A 64 -1.01 15.73 -12.94
CA ILE A 64 -2.22 16.51 -13.25
C ILE A 64 -3.18 15.70 -14.14
N GLU A 65 -2.66 15.03 -15.17
CA GLU A 65 -3.47 14.20 -16.07
C GLU A 65 -4.04 12.97 -15.35
N LEU A 66 -3.21 12.25 -14.58
CA LEU A 66 -3.65 11.15 -13.74
C LEU A 66 -4.73 11.60 -12.73
N GLY A 67 -4.57 12.78 -12.13
CA GLY A 67 -5.57 13.32 -11.22
C GLY A 67 -6.91 13.60 -11.88
N ALA A 68 -6.89 14.19 -13.07
CA ALA A 68 -8.09 14.43 -13.86
C ALA A 68 -8.83 13.14 -14.22
N ASP A 69 -8.10 12.04 -14.44
CA ASP A 69 -8.66 10.74 -14.81
C ASP A 69 -9.09 9.88 -13.60
N ASN A 70 -8.53 10.12 -12.41
CA ASN A 70 -8.69 9.24 -11.23
C ASN A 70 -9.24 9.95 -9.97
N GLY A 71 -9.86 11.13 -10.13
CA GLY A 71 -10.59 11.77 -9.03
C GLY A 71 -9.71 12.45 -7.99
N PHE A 72 -8.62 13.10 -8.40
CA PHE A 72 -7.87 13.99 -7.52
C PHE A 72 -7.35 15.25 -8.21
N THR A 73 -7.15 16.30 -7.42
CA THR A 73 -6.60 17.58 -7.89
C THR A 73 -5.15 17.77 -7.43
N VAL A 74 -4.39 18.55 -8.20
CA VAL A 74 -2.95 18.77 -7.95
C VAL A 74 -2.69 20.26 -7.76
N ASP A 75 -2.15 20.62 -6.59
CA ASP A 75 -1.45 21.90 -6.41
C ASP A 75 0.05 21.70 -6.68
N VAL A 76 0.72 22.73 -7.18
CA VAL A 76 2.14 22.68 -7.54
C VAL A 76 2.91 23.74 -6.77
N TRP A 77 4.01 23.35 -6.12
CA TRP A 77 5.00 24.27 -5.57
C TRP A 77 6.35 24.01 -6.24
N ASP A 78 6.68 24.86 -7.21
CA ASP A 78 7.90 24.83 -8.01
C ASP A 78 8.23 26.27 -8.48
N PRO A 79 8.55 27.18 -7.53
CA PRO A 79 8.85 28.56 -7.87
C PRO A 79 10.17 28.69 -8.64
N PRO A 80 10.30 29.70 -9.52
CA PRO A 80 11.60 30.04 -10.08
C PRO A 80 12.58 30.48 -8.99
N ASN A 81 13.81 29.99 -9.03
CA ASN A 81 14.87 30.41 -8.10
C ASN A 81 16.20 30.63 -8.82
N SER A 82 17.11 31.37 -8.17
CA SER A 82 18.43 31.67 -8.69
C SER A 82 19.55 30.90 -7.97
N SER A 83 19.27 29.69 -7.47
CA SER A 83 20.26 28.88 -6.78
C SER A 83 21.34 28.40 -7.75
N ALA A 84 22.44 29.16 -7.82
CA ALA A 84 23.51 28.92 -8.78
C ALA A 84 24.60 28.03 -8.20
N GLY A 85 25.14 27.14 -9.04
CA GLY A 85 26.23 26.24 -8.71
C GLY A 85 26.99 25.81 -9.96
N TRP A 86 27.76 24.73 -9.85
CA TRP A 86 28.43 24.15 -11.03
C TRP A 86 27.42 23.56 -12.03
N TRP A 87 26.19 23.30 -11.59
CA TRP A 87 25.06 22.76 -12.37
C TRP A 87 24.31 23.82 -13.19
N GLY A 88 24.48 25.11 -12.93
CA GLY A 88 23.74 26.16 -13.64
C GLY A 88 23.43 27.37 -12.79
N ASN A 89 22.51 28.21 -13.29
CA ASN A 89 22.20 29.53 -12.73
C ASN A 89 20.87 29.56 -11.95
N GLY A 90 20.37 28.41 -11.48
CA GLY A 90 19.09 28.26 -10.79
C GLY A 90 18.10 27.37 -11.51
N SER A 91 16.86 27.34 -11.00
CA SER A 91 15.70 26.63 -11.55
C SER A 91 14.73 27.63 -12.20
N PRO A 92 14.26 27.40 -13.43
CA PRO A 92 13.19 28.21 -14.02
C PRO A 92 11.85 28.01 -13.30
N GLY A 93 11.67 26.93 -12.54
CA GLY A 93 10.41 26.53 -11.94
C GLY A 93 9.30 26.34 -12.98
N GLN A 94 8.06 26.29 -12.50
CA GLN A 94 6.84 26.26 -13.32
C GLN A 94 5.95 27.46 -12.99
N PRO A 95 6.31 28.68 -13.42
CA PRO A 95 5.66 29.94 -12.99
C PRO A 95 4.17 30.04 -13.35
N ASP A 96 3.72 29.29 -14.35
CA ASP A 96 2.31 29.27 -14.77
C ASP A 96 1.45 28.31 -13.91
N LEU A 97 2.07 27.43 -13.12
CA LEU A 97 1.41 26.42 -12.28
C LEU A 97 1.67 26.61 -10.79
N THR A 98 2.85 27.09 -10.42
CA THR A 98 3.29 27.18 -9.04
C THR A 98 2.42 28.12 -8.21
N MET A 99 2.18 27.74 -6.97
CA MET A 99 1.56 28.60 -5.96
C MET A 99 2.40 29.85 -5.68
N ASP A 100 1.74 30.94 -5.25
CA ASP A 100 2.34 32.24 -4.97
C ASP A 100 3.30 32.24 -3.76
N SER A 101 3.13 31.29 -2.83
CA SER A 101 3.92 31.17 -1.61
C SER A 101 4.12 29.71 -1.23
N SER A 102 5.12 29.44 -0.39
CA SER A 102 5.37 28.10 0.16
C SER A 102 4.10 27.54 0.82
N PRO A 103 3.70 26.30 0.50
CA PRO A 103 2.59 25.62 1.18
C PRO A 103 2.98 25.11 2.57
N PHE A 104 4.28 25.04 2.89
CA PHE A 104 4.82 24.49 4.16
C PHE A 104 4.73 25.50 5.32
N THR A 105 3.52 25.98 5.59
CA THR A 105 3.27 27.02 6.61
C THR A 105 2.91 26.44 7.98
N SER A 106 2.08 25.40 8.01
CA SER A 106 1.72 24.64 9.21
C SER A 106 1.30 23.21 8.85
N ALA A 107 1.26 22.32 9.84
CA ALA A 107 0.76 20.96 9.63
C ALA A 107 -0.74 20.97 9.27
N GLU A 108 -1.50 21.89 9.86
CA GLU A 108 -2.93 22.07 9.61
C GLU A 108 -3.21 22.54 8.19
N ASP A 109 -2.39 23.43 7.64
CA ASP A 109 -2.52 23.89 6.26
C ASP A 109 -2.15 22.77 5.27
N LEU A 110 -1.17 21.92 5.61
CA LEU A 110 -0.79 20.77 4.81
C LEU A 110 -1.79 19.61 4.89
N ALA A 111 -2.58 19.50 5.96
CA ALA A 111 -3.56 18.42 6.15
C ALA A 111 -4.70 18.41 5.11
N GLN A 112 -4.81 19.43 4.26
CA GLN A 112 -5.71 19.42 3.10
C GLN A 112 -5.24 18.49 1.98
N TYR A 113 -3.97 18.09 1.98
CA TYR A 113 -3.38 17.19 0.99
C TYR A 113 -3.40 15.76 1.54
N ALA A 114 -3.95 14.84 0.77
CA ALA A 114 -3.91 13.42 1.11
C ALA A 114 -2.49 12.86 0.99
N THR A 115 -1.72 13.34 0.00
CA THR A 115 -0.29 13.03 -0.13
C THR A 115 0.49 14.22 -0.69
N ILE A 116 1.79 14.28 -0.36
CA ILE A 116 2.74 15.27 -0.88
C ILE A 116 3.82 14.52 -1.66
N VAL A 117 3.98 14.88 -2.93
CA VAL A 117 4.93 14.28 -3.87
C VAL A 117 6.16 15.17 -4.01
N PHE A 118 7.34 14.64 -3.68
CA PHE A 118 8.62 15.28 -3.94
C PHE A 118 9.15 14.79 -5.29
N ALA A 119 8.94 15.60 -6.32
CA ALA A 119 9.33 15.32 -7.70
C ALA A 119 10.82 15.62 -7.89
N SER A 120 11.68 14.73 -7.38
CA SER A 120 13.13 14.76 -7.56
C SER A 120 13.81 16.09 -7.19
N PRO A 121 13.54 16.64 -6.00
CA PRO A 121 14.29 17.80 -5.54
C PRO A 121 15.75 17.44 -5.33
N VAL A 122 16.62 18.44 -5.41
CA VAL A 122 18.03 18.40 -4.96
C VAL A 122 18.31 19.70 -4.21
N ASP A 123 19.13 19.68 -3.15
CA ASP A 123 19.51 20.91 -2.43
C ASP A 123 21.02 21.02 -2.15
N ASN A 124 21.84 20.15 -2.75
CA ASN A 124 23.30 20.16 -2.65
C ASN A 124 23.83 20.05 -1.19
N THR A 125 23.02 19.47 -0.30
CA THR A 125 23.38 19.22 1.11
C THR A 125 24.24 17.96 1.30
N ASN A 126 24.52 17.20 0.24
CA ASN A 126 25.32 15.97 0.22
C ASN A 126 26.76 16.13 0.80
N SER A 127 27.30 17.35 0.84
CA SER A 127 28.54 17.67 1.58
C SER A 127 28.44 17.52 3.11
N LEU A 128 27.23 17.33 3.65
CA LEU A 128 26.89 17.28 5.08
C LEU A 128 27.28 18.55 5.87
N ASN A 129 27.52 19.66 5.18
CA ASN A 129 27.74 20.94 5.82
C ASN A 129 26.39 21.50 6.32
N PRO A 130 26.19 21.65 7.63
CA PRO A 130 24.92 22.17 8.18
C PRO A 130 24.64 23.63 7.82
N ALA A 131 25.62 24.36 7.29
CA ALA A 131 25.44 25.73 6.81
C ALA A 131 24.94 25.82 5.36
N THR A 132 24.91 24.70 4.63
CA THR A 132 24.32 24.67 3.28
C THR A 132 22.79 24.80 3.40
N PRO A 133 22.16 25.76 2.71
CA PRO A 133 20.70 25.87 2.67
C PRO A 133 20.05 24.55 2.24
N ARG A 134 18.95 24.21 2.90
CA ARG A 134 18.17 22.99 2.67
C ARG A 134 16.91 23.35 1.88
N LEU A 135 16.31 22.36 1.21
CA LEU A 135 15.06 22.57 0.46
C LEU A 135 13.96 23.21 1.32
N LEU A 136 13.75 22.66 2.52
CA LEU A 136 12.84 23.21 3.51
C LEU A 136 13.64 23.84 4.65
N ASP A 137 13.29 25.06 5.04
CA ASP A 137 13.88 25.68 6.22
C ASP A 137 13.42 24.99 7.53
N ASP A 138 13.82 25.51 8.69
CA ASP A 138 13.48 24.89 9.97
C ASP A 138 11.96 24.94 10.29
N ALA A 139 11.27 26.00 9.88
CA ALA A 139 9.83 26.15 10.12
C ALA A 139 9.02 25.29 9.13
N GLU A 140 9.42 25.29 7.87
CA GLU A 140 8.80 24.46 6.83
C GLU A 140 9.00 22.96 7.11
N LEU A 141 10.20 22.57 7.55
CA LEU A 141 10.47 21.20 7.99
C LEU A 141 9.60 20.82 9.20
N ALA A 142 9.42 21.72 10.17
CA ALA A 142 8.55 21.44 11.32
C ALA A 142 7.08 21.27 10.91
N ALA A 143 6.59 22.06 9.95
CA ALA A 143 5.26 21.89 9.37
C ALA A 143 5.13 20.52 8.68
N PHE A 144 6.12 20.14 7.87
CA PHE A 144 6.12 18.86 7.17
C PHE A 144 6.19 17.66 8.14
N GLN A 145 7.02 17.74 9.19
CA GLN A 145 7.07 16.73 10.24
C GLN A 145 5.73 16.58 10.96
N GLY A 146 5.06 17.70 11.25
CA GLY A 146 3.72 17.70 11.86
C GLY A 146 2.68 17.07 10.95
N TYR A 147 2.74 17.32 9.64
CA TYR A 147 1.87 16.72 8.63
C TYR A 147 2.03 15.18 8.60
N ILE A 148 3.26 14.67 8.55
CA ILE A 148 3.52 13.22 8.58
C ILE A 148 3.00 12.60 9.88
N ARG A 149 3.29 13.22 11.04
CA ARG A 149 2.75 12.77 12.34
C ARG A 149 1.24 12.86 12.47
N GLY A 150 0.61 13.67 11.62
CA GLY A 150 -0.84 13.79 11.49
C GLY A 150 -1.47 12.69 10.62
N GLY A 151 -0.68 11.78 10.06
CA GLY A 151 -1.15 10.71 9.16
C GLY A 151 -1.02 11.03 7.68
N GLY A 152 -0.33 12.11 7.31
CA GLY A 152 -0.14 12.51 5.92
C GLY A 152 0.68 11.52 5.08
N GLY A 153 0.35 11.43 3.78
CA GLY A 153 1.10 10.67 2.79
C GLY A 153 2.31 11.41 2.22
N PHE A 154 3.37 10.68 1.89
CA PHE A 154 4.56 11.18 1.21
C PHE A 154 4.98 10.25 0.06
N VAL A 155 5.25 10.84 -1.10
CA VAL A 155 5.82 10.15 -2.27
C VAL A 155 7.16 10.80 -2.59
N GLY A 156 8.24 10.02 -2.54
CA GLY A 156 9.57 10.46 -2.99
C GLY A 156 9.91 9.87 -4.35
N LEU A 157 10.28 10.71 -5.32
CA LEU A 157 10.66 10.26 -6.65
C LEU A 157 12.13 10.54 -6.94
N HIS A 158 12.85 9.52 -7.42
CA HIS A 158 14.22 9.56 -7.91
C HIS A 158 15.15 10.38 -6.99
N ALA A 159 15.44 11.64 -7.33
CA ALA A 159 16.33 12.49 -6.54
C ALA A 159 15.82 12.91 -5.16
N ALA A 160 14.61 12.51 -4.74
CA ALA A 160 14.12 12.73 -3.38
C ALA A 160 15.08 12.21 -2.28
N THR A 161 15.88 11.17 -2.58
CA THR A 161 16.95 10.66 -1.68
C THR A 161 18.27 11.44 -1.74
N ASP A 162 18.43 12.37 -2.69
CA ASP A 162 19.56 13.31 -2.80
C ASP A 162 19.26 14.70 -2.19
N THR A 163 18.23 14.79 -1.36
CA THR A 163 17.78 16.04 -0.73
C THR A 163 17.91 15.99 0.79
N MET A 164 18.16 17.14 1.42
CA MET A 164 18.19 17.33 2.86
C MET A 164 19.08 16.31 3.62
N HIS A 165 20.26 16.00 3.07
CA HIS A 165 21.23 15.06 3.66
C HIS A 165 21.66 15.40 5.08
N THR A 166 21.52 16.66 5.50
CA THR A 166 21.81 17.16 6.84
C THR A 166 20.66 16.97 7.84
N VAL A 167 19.53 16.37 7.41
CA VAL A 167 18.33 16.11 8.21
C VAL A 167 18.11 14.60 8.34
N PRO A 168 18.63 13.95 9.39
CA PRO A 168 18.48 12.50 9.57
C PRO A 168 17.02 12.02 9.55
N TRP A 169 16.10 12.81 10.10
CA TRP A 169 14.67 12.50 10.08
C TRP A 169 14.11 12.38 8.65
N TYR A 170 14.54 13.24 7.72
CA TYR A 170 14.09 13.16 6.33
C TYR A 170 14.63 11.90 5.64
N SER A 171 15.90 11.54 5.89
CA SER A 171 16.45 10.28 5.37
C SER A 171 15.74 9.06 5.91
N GLN A 172 15.29 9.09 7.18
CA GLN A 172 14.43 8.03 7.72
C GLN A 172 13.09 7.97 7.00
N LEU A 173 12.43 9.12 6.78
CA LEU A 173 11.17 9.20 6.02
C LEU A 173 11.30 8.70 4.58
N THR A 174 12.38 9.05 3.87
CA THR A 174 12.53 8.71 2.44
C THR A 174 13.02 7.29 2.21
N GLY A 175 13.79 6.70 3.12
CA GLY A 175 14.36 5.36 2.90
C GLY A 175 15.06 4.74 4.09
N GLY A 176 14.51 4.86 5.30
CA GLY A 176 15.08 4.19 6.49
C GLY A 176 16.48 4.70 6.87
N GLY A 177 16.89 5.87 6.37
CA GLY A 177 18.23 6.41 6.54
C GLY A 177 19.14 6.26 5.32
N ALA A 178 18.70 5.53 4.28
CA ALA A 178 19.36 5.52 2.98
C ALA A 178 19.28 6.89 2.30
N ARG A 179 20.41 7.31 1.73
CA ARG A 179 20.54 8.53 0.93
C ARG A 179 21.28 8.19 -0.35
N PHE A 180 21.03 8.97 -1.39
CA PHE A 180 21.81 8.89 -2.62
C PHE A 180 23.31 9.04 -2.33
N VAL A 181 24.15 8.23 -2.99
CA VAL A 181 25.62 8.38 -2.93
C VAL A 181 26.27 8.46 -4.31
N SER A 182 25.74 7.74 -5.30
CA SER A 182 26.26 7.74 -6.67
C SER A 182 25.25 7.11 -7.63
N HIS A 183 25.51 7.23 -8.92
CA HIS A 183 24.86 6.45 -9.97
C HIS A 183 25.87 6.23 -11.11
N PRO A 184 25.75 5.17 -11.92
CA PRO A 184 26.50 5.02 -13.16
C PRO A 184 25.88 5.88 -14.28
N GLN A 185 26.39 5.76 -15.50
CA GLN A 185 25.68 6.33 -16.66
C GLN A 185 24.32 5.63 -16.84
N GLN A 186 23.35 6.37 -17.37
CA GLN A 186 22.05 5.83 -17.76
C GLN A 186 22.22 4.60 -18.65
N GLN A 187 21.54 3.51 -18.31
CA GLN A 187 21.65 2.23 -18.99
C GLN A 187 20.45 1.35 -18.69
N THR A 188 20.30 0.28 -19.46
CA THR A 188 19.25 -0.71 -19.20
C THR A 188 19.64 -1.59 -18.01
N ALA A 189 18.70 -1.80 -17.09
CA ALA A 189 18.81 -2.78 -16.00
C ALA A 189 17.50 -3.56 -15.86
N THR A 190 17.60 -4.72 -15.22
CA THR A 190 16.43 -5.53 -14.83
C THR A 190 15.99 -5.15 -13.42
N MET A 191 14.72 -4.76 -13.27
CA MET A 191 14.01 -4.61 -12.01
C MET A 191 13.24 -5.91 -11.71
N ARG A 192 13.15 -6.30 -10.43
CA ARG A 192 12.40 -7.45 -9.94
C ARG A 192 11.38 -7.02 -8.91
N VAL A 193 10.12 -7.38 -9.11
CA VAL A 193 9.05 -7.12 -8.13
C VAL A 193 9.19 -8.12 -6.99
N GLU A 194 9.37 -7.61 -5.78
CA GLU A 194 9.47 -8.43 -4.56
C GLU A 194 8.20 -8.46 -3.73
N SER A 195 7.32 -7.47 -3.91
CA SER A 195 6.02 -7.42 -3.20
C SER A 195 4.89 -7.35 -4.21
N PRO A 196 4.50 -8.46 -4.86
CA PRO A 196 3.48 -8.47 -5.92
C PRO A 196 2.06 -8.24 -5.39
N GLY A 197 1.82 -8.32 -4.06
CA GLY A 197 0.51 -8.02 -3.47
C GLY A 197 0.25 -6.53 -3.25
N HIS A 198 1.28 -5.69 -3.27
CA HIS A 198 1.10 -4.26 -3.01
C HIS A 198 0.41 -3.58 -4.21
N PRO A 199 -0.55 -2.66 -4.01
CA PRO A 199 -1.30 -2.06 -5.12
C PRO A 199 -0.44 -1.39 -6.19
N SER A 200 0.73 -0.86 -5.83
CA SER A 200 1.64 -0.25 -6.80
C SER A 200 2.41 -1.24 -7.66
N THR A 201 2.44 -2.52 -7.32
CA THR A 201 3.27 -3.52 -7.98
C THR A 201 2.47 -4.71 -8.50
N ALA A 202 1.21 -4.86 -8.09
CA ALA A 202 0.34 -5.98 -8.48
C ALA A 202 0.06 -6.09 -9.99
N HIS A 203 0.06 -4.98 -10.71
CA HIS A 203 -0.11 -4.95 -12.17
C HIS A 203 1.21 -5.08 -12.94
N LEU A 204 2.35 -4.99 -12.26
CA LEU A 204 3.66 -5.02 -12.91
C LEU A 204 4.06 -6.46 -13.25
N PRO A 205 4.83 -6.67 -14.34
CA PRO A 205 5.48 -7.95 -14.56
C PRO A 205 6.49 -8.22 -13.44
N ALA A 206 6.62 -9.48 -13.02
CA ALA A 206 7.56 -9.89 -11.99
C ALA A 206 9.03 -9.49 -12.30
N VAL A 207 9.36 -9.43 -13.59
CA VAL A 207 10.65 -8.96 -14.11
C VAL A 207 10.41 -7.87 -15.13
N TRP A 208 11.04 -6.71 -14.93
CA TRP A 208 10.79 -5.49 -15.71
C TRP A 208 12.12 -4.86 -16.16
N GLU A 209 12.43 -4.90 -17.45
CA GLU A 209 13.62 -4.24 -18.00
C GLU A 209 13.32 -2.78 -18.35
N ARG A 210 14.18 -1.87 -17.88
CA ARG A 210 14.03 -0.42 -18.14
C ARG A 210 15.36 0.24 -18.42
N PHE A 211 15.35 1.35 -19.17
CA PHE A 211 16.50 2.24 -19.33
C PHE A 211 16.30 3.46 -18.42
N ASP A 212 17.20 3.65 -17.45
CA ASP A 212 17.10 4.75 -16.48
C ASP A 212 18.47 5.09 -15.86
N GLU A 213 18.50 6.03 -14.92
CA GLU A 213 19.64 6.36 -14.06
C GLU A 213 19.48 5.68 -12.68
N TRP A 214 20.29 4.66 -12.42
CA TRP A 214 20.14 3.79 -11.25
C TRP A 214 20.92 4.28 -10.04
N TYR A 215 20.22 4.65 -8.97
CA TYR A 215 20.83 5.20 -7.76
C TYR A 215 21.40 4.11 -6.86
N ASN A 216 22.64 4.33 -6.42
CA ASN A 216 23.24 3.63 -5.30
C ASN A 216 23.05 4.45 -4.02
N TYR A 217 22.97 3.77 -2.89
CA TYR A 217 22.65 4.37 -1.60
C TYR A 217 23.78 4.26 -0.58
N THR A 218 23.80 5.16 0.41
CA THR A 218 24.78 5.13 1.50
C THR A 218 24.68 3.89 2.39
N THR A 219 23.50 3.28 2.45
CA THR A 219 23.19 2.03 3.15
C THR A 219 22.06 1.32 2.41
N ASN A 220 21.95 0.01 2.59
CA ASN A 220 20.80 -0.74 2.11
C ASN A 220 19.58 -0.45 3.03
N PRO A 221 18.42 -0.03 2.50
CA PRO A 221 17.25 0.34 3.31
C PRO A 221 16.42 -0.85 3.81
N ARG A 222 16.65 -2.09 3.33
CA ARG A 222 15.78 -3.25 3.54
C ARG A 222 15.47 -3.57 5.01
N GLU A 223 16.39 -3.28 5.94
CA GLU A 223 16.14 -3.56 7.36
C GLU A 223 15.07 -2.65 7.96
N ASP A 224 14.84 -1.47 7.37
CA ASP A 224 14.00 -0.40 7.91
C ASP A 224 12.72 -0.17 7.09
N VAL A 225 12.68 -0.60 5.82
CA VAL A 225 11.55 -0.37 4.90
C VAL A 225 10.98 -1.65 4.32
N HIS A 226 9.75 -1.58 3.81
CA HIS A 226 9.15 -2.65 3.01
C HIS A 226 9.57 -2.50 1.55
N VAL A 227 10.44 -3.39 1.06
CA VAL A 227 10.95 -3.35 -0.31
C VAL A 227 9.87 -3.81 -1.29
N LEU A 228 9.65 -3.01 -2.34
CA LEU A 228 8.67 -3.30 -3.40
C LEU A 228 9.36 -3.86 -4.65
N ILE A 229 10.51 -3.28 -5.02
CA ILE A 229 11.26 -3.62 -6.23
C ILE A 229 12.77 -3.56 -5.93
N THR A 230 13.52 -4.52 -6.46
CA THR A 230 14.99 -4.53 -6.49
C THR A 230 15.57 -4.44 -7.89
N LEU A 231 16.84 -4.01 -8.00
CA LEU A 231 17.64 -4.06 -9.22
C LEU A 231 18.55 -5.30 -9.22
N ASP A 232 18.65 -5.95 -10.39
CA ASP A 232 19.60 -7.02 -10.63
C ASP A 232 20.92 -6.44 -11.18
N GLU A 233 21.88 -6.21 -10.28
CA GLU A 233 23.21 -5.67 -10.63
C GLU A 233 24.02 -6.56 -11.59
N SER A 234 23.63 -7.82 -11.84
CA SER A 234 24.28 -8.65 -12.85
C SER A 234 23.94 -8.26 -14.29
N THR A 235 22.89 -7.45 -14.47
CA THR A 235 22.35 -7.07 -15.79
C THR A 235 22.90 -5.73 -16.31
N TYR A 236 23.61 -4.97 -15.48
CA TYR A 236 24.16 -3.67 -15.82
C TYR A 236 25.48 -3.40 -15.09
N ASN A 237 26.12 -2.25 -15.34
CA ASN A 237 27.30 -1.82 -14.58
C ASN A 237 26.90 -0.78 -13.52
N PRO A 238 26.85 -1.15 -12.22
CA PRO A 238 26.42 -0.24 -11.14
C PRO A 238 27.44 0.85 -10.82
N GLY A 239 28.67 0.75 -11.32
CA GLY A 239 29.72 1.73 -11.10
C GLY A 239 30.25 1.74 -9.67
N ASN A 240 30.55 2.92 -9.14
CA ASN A 240 31.06 3.07 -7.78
C ASN A 240 29.91 2.92 -6.78
N ASN A 241 30.20 2.36 -5.59
CA ASN A 241 29.22 2.16 -4.52
C ASN A 241 28.08 1.21 -4.89
N ALA A 242 28.35 0.24 -5.77
CA ALA A 242 27.44 -0.88 -6.05
C ALA A 242 26.90 -1.49 -4.74
N MET A 243 25.60 -1.76 -4.72
CA MET A 243 24.86 -2.30 -3.58
C MET A 243 25.05 -3.81 -3.44
N GLY A 244 25.39 -4.52 -4.52
CA GLY A 244 25.69 -5.94 -4.54
C GLY A 244 24.48 -6.82 -4.86
N GLU A 245 24.38 -7.98 -4.20
CA GLU A 245 23.28 -8.95 -4.43
C GLU A 245 21.89 -8.38 -4.11
N ASP A 246 21.82 -7.38 -3.23
CA ASP A 246 20.57 -6.78 -2.80
C ASP A 246 20.59 -5.26 -3.02
N HIS A 247 19.80 -4.82 -4.00
CA HIS A 247 19.69 -3.41 -4.39
C HIS A 247 18.22 -2.97 -4.45
N PRO A 248 17.60 -2.62 -3.31
CA PRO A 248 16.26 -2.02 -3.31
C PRO A 248 16.23 -0.72 -4.10
N ILE A 249 15.25 -0.56 -4.98
CA ILE A 249 15.07 0.64 -5.81
C ILE A 249 13.72 1.32 -5.60
N ALA A 250 12.70 0.57 -5.21
CA ALA A 250 11.41 1.10 -4.77
C ALA A 250 10.98 0.43 -3.46
N TRP A 251 10.38 1.20 -2.56
CA TRP A 251 9.96 0.74 -1.24
C TRP A 251 8.85 1.62 -0.65
N CYS A 252 8.26 1.14 0.43
CA CYS A 252 7.31 1.88 1.22
C CYS A 252 7.48 1.60 2.71
N GLN A 253 6.90 2.46 3.56
CA GLN A 253 6.92 2.30 5.00
C GLN A 253 5.81 3.10 5.69
N ASN A 254 5.37 2.61 6.84
CA ASN A 254 4.62 3.40 7.80
C ASN A 254 5.62 4.16 8.68
N PHE A 255 5.57 5.50 8.68
CA PHE A 255 6.60 6.33 9.33
C PHE A 255 5.98 7.42 10.20
N GLU A 256 6.23 7.37 11.51
CA GLU A 256 5.70 8.28 12.52
C GLU A 256 4.17 8.54 12.44
N GLY A 257 3.40 7.58 11.94
CA GLY A 257 1.94 7.67 11.76
C GLY A 257 1.48 7.98 10.34
N GLY A 258 2.39 8.47 9.47
CA GLY A 258 2.13 8.69 8.04
C GLY A 258 2.52 7.50 7.17
N ARG A 259 2.26 7.63 5.86
CA ARG A 259 2.61 6.64 4.83
C ARG A 259 3.66 7.22 3.88
N SER A 260 4.76 6.52 3.69
CA SER A 260 5.84 6.91 2.78
C SER A 260 6.01 5.87 1.69
N TRP A 261 6.11 6.32 0.45
CA TRP A 261 6.40 5.50 -0.73
C TRP A 261 7.52 6.18 -1.53
N TYR A 262 8.45 5.39 -2.04
CA TYR A 262 9.58 5.87 -2.81
C TYR A 262 9.85 5.00 -4.03
N GLU A 263 10.19 5.64 -5.16
CA GLU A 263 10.68 5.01 -6.38
C GLU A 263 11.94 5.75 -6.85
N GLY A 264 13.04 5.01 -7.00
CA GLY A 264 14.34 5.52 -7.42
C GLY A 264 14.53 5.66 -8.93
N ALA A 265 13.68 5.01 -9.74
CA ALA A 265 13.60 5.18 -11.19
C ALA A 265 12.83 6.46 -11.57
N GLY A 266 12.79 6.79 -12.86
CA GLY A 266 12.02 7.93 -13.38
C GLY A 266 12.84 9.14 -13.78
N HIS A 267 14.18 9.03 -13.89
CA HIS A 267 15.05 10.10 -14.36
C HIS A 267 14.73 10.50 -15.80
N THR A 268 14.40 9.53 -16.63
CA THR A 268 14.21 9.75 -18.07
C THR A 268 12.84 10.33 -18.35
N ASP A 269 12.77 11.35 -19.20
CA ASP A 269 11.52 11.96 -19.68
C ASP A 269 10.55 10.89 -20.24
N ALA A 270 11.08 9.81 -20.83
CA ALA A 270 10.29 8.70 -21.38
C ALA A 270 9.47 7.94 -20.32
N SER A 271 9.95 7.85 -19.07
CA SER A 271 9.22 7.19 -17.97
C SER A 271 7.85 7.84 -17.73
N TRP A 272 7.73 9.15 -17.95
CA TRP A 272 6.50 9.92 -17.73
C TRP A 272 5.49 9.83 -18.89
N THR A 273 5.71 8.88 -19.80
CA THR A 273 4.76 8.49 -20.85
C THR A 273 4.56 6.97 -20.93
N ASP A 274 5.26 6.21 -20.08
CA ASP A 274 5.15 4.75 -20.02
C ASP A 274 3.94 4.37 -19.14
N PRO A 275 2.92 3.67 -19.69
CA PRO A 275 1.73 3.32 -18.93
C PRO A 275 2.01 2.51 -17.66
N LEU A 276 2.96 1.58 -17.68
CA LEU A 276 3.27 0.76 -16.50
C LEU A 276 3.89 1.59 -15.38
N PHE A 277 4.79 2.51 -15.74
CA PHE A 277 5.43 3.40 -14.77
C PHE A 277 4.43 4.44 -14.22
N LEU A 278 3.58 5.00 -15.08
CA LEU A 278 2.53 5.92 -14.65
C LEU A 278 1.53 5.25 -13.70
N GLU A 279 1.12 4.01 -13.99
CA GLU A 279 0.24 3.24 -13.09
C GLU A 279 0.95 2.88 -11.78
N HIS A 280 2.25 2.52 -11.81
CA HIS A 280 3.06 2.31 -10.60
C HIS A 280 3.07 3.53 -9.68
N VAL A 281 3.34 4.71 -10.24
CA VAL A 281 3.35 5.99 -9.51
C VAL A 281 1.95 6.36 -9.01
N LEU A 282 0.91 6.23 -9.86
CA LEU A 282 -0.48 6.48 -9.47
C LEU A 282 -0.87 5.66 -8.24
N LYS A 283 -0.57 4.35 -8.26
CA LYS A 283 -0.90 3.46 -7.15
C LYS A 283 -0.06 3.72 -5.89
N GLY A 284 1.17 4.22 -6.03
CA GLY A 284 1.93 4.76 -4.89
C GLY A 284 1.28 6.01 -4.29
N VAL A 285 0.79 6.93 -5.13
CA VAL A 285 0.03 8.12 -4.73
C VAL A 285 -1.27 7.73 -4.02
N GLU A 286 -2.07 6.84 -4.60
CA GLU A 286 -3.33 6.37 -4.00
C GLU A 286 -3.11 5.64 -2.67
N TRP A 287 -2.05 4.83 -2.57
CA TRP A 287 -1.74 4.09 -1.33
C TRP A 287 -1.32 5.04 -0.20
N THR A 288 -0.46 6.02 -0.51
CA THR A 288 -0.05 7.04 0.48
C THR A 288 -1.18 7.98 0.86
N ALA A 289 -2.11 8.23 -0.06
CA ALA A 289 -3.35 8.97 0.20
C ALA A 289 -4.38 8.18 1.02
N GLY A 290 -4.17 6.88 1.24
CA GLY A 290 -5.10 6.00 1.96
C GLY A 290 -6.37 5.63 1.18
N VAL A 291 -6.34 5.79 -0.15
CA VAL A 291 -7.45 5.46 -1.05
C VAL A 291 -7.45 3.98 -1.42
N VAL A 292 -6.27 3.36 -1.42
CA VAL A 292 -6.09 1.91 -1.61
C VAL A 292 -5.22 1.32 -0.50
N GLU A 293 -5.41 0.02 -0.27
CA GLU A 293 -4.68 -0.79 0.72
C GLU A 293 -4.37 -2.16 0.09
N GLY A 294 -3.34 -2.85 0.59
CA GLY A 294 -2.95 -4.18 0.12
C GLY A 294 -1.46 -4.48 0.28
N GLY A 295 -1.09 -5.74 0.03
CA GLY A 295 0.30 -6.20 0.13
C GLY A 295 0.87 -6.09 1.54
N GLY A 296 0.03 -6.28 2.55
CA GLY A 296 0.40 -6.09 3.95
C GLY A 296 0.65 -4.64 4.35
N ASN A 297 0.15 -3.66 3.58
CA ASN A 297 0.17 -2.24 3.96
C ASN A 297 1.55 -1.73 4.41
N CYS A 298 2.60 -2.20 3.72
CA CYS A 298 3.99 -1.82 3.96
C CYS A 298 4.46 -2.05 5.41
N VAL A 299 3.88 -3.05 6.09
CA VAL A 299 4.37 -3.49 7.40
C VAL A 299 5.77 -4.09 7.28
N THR A 300 6.57 -3.91 8.31
CA THR A 300 7.88 -4.58 8.46
C THR A 300 7.91 -5.41 9.73
N PHE A 301 8.76 -6.45 9.77
CA PHE A 301 8.99 -7.19 11.01
C PHE A 301 9.51 -6.29 12.13
N GLY A 302 10.35 -5.30 11.80
CA GLY A 302 10.85 -4.31 12.76
C GLY A 302 9.73 -3.49 13.41
N GLU A 303 8.76 -3.01 12.63
CA GLU A 303 7.57 -2.31 13.14
C GLU A 303 6.82 -3.16 14.17
N VAL A 304 6.60 -4.44 13.87
CA VAL A 304 5.88 -5.35 14.77
C VAL A 304 6.69 -5.69 16.02
N ASP A 305 8.01 -5.85 15.89
CA ASP A 305 8.91 -6.07 17.03
C ASP A 305 8.89 -4.88 18.00
N GLU A 306 8.88 -3.64 17.49
CA GLU A 306 8.76 -2.43 18.31
C GLU A 306 7.41 -2.36 19.05
N LEU A 307 6.31 -2.73 18.40
CA LEU A 307 5.00 -2.80 19.05
C LEU A 307 5.00 -3.81 20.20
N VAL A 308 5.59 -4.99 20.00
CA VAL A 308 5.71 -6.01 21.07
C VAL A 308 6.58 -5.50 22.22
N ALA A 309 7.69 -4.83 21.92
CA ALA A 309 8.57 -4.24 22.93
C ALA A 309 7.89 -3.10 23.73
N GLY A 310 6.95 -2.40 23.11
CA GLY A 310 6.16 -1.31 23.71
C GLY A 310 5.03 -1.77 24.65
N LEU A 311 4.66 -3.06 24.63
CA LEU A 311 3.55 -3.58 25.43
C LEU A 311 3.78 -3.42 26.94
N ASN A 312 2.72 -3.05 27.66
CA ASN A 312 2.71 -3.06 29.12
C ASN A 312 2.54 -4.48 29.67
N THR A 313 3.63 -5.13 30.02
CA THR A 313 3.66 -6.52 30.49
C THR A 313 3.50 -6.69 32.01
N SER A 314 2.95 -5.69 32.71
CA SER A 314 2.81 -5.70 34.17
C SER A 314 1.75 -6.70 34.70
N ALA A 315 0.78 -7.10 33.88
CA ALA A 315 -0.20 -8.11 34.28
C ALA A 315 0.42 -9.52 34.26
N VAL A 316 -0.09 -10.39 35.14
CA VAL A 316 0.42 -11.77 35.27
C VAL A 316 0.19 -12.53 33.97
N GLY A 317 1.29 -12.98 33.34
CA GLY A 317 1.27 -13.76 32.10
C GLY A 317 1.62 -12.97 30.85
N ASP A 318 1.36 -11.66 30.81
CA ASP A 318 1.58 -10.83 29.61
C ASP A 318 3.06 -10.84 29.17
N GLY A 319 4.01 -10.78 30.11
CA GLY A 319 5.43 -10.87 29.78
C GLY A 319 5.85 -12.21 29.15
N VAL A 320 5.19 -13.32 29.53
CA VAL A 320 5.45 -14.64 28.92
C VAL A 320 4.85 -14.68 27.51
N ILE A 321 3.64 -14.14 27.34
CA ILE A 321 2.95 -14.08 26.04
C ILE A 321 3.73 -13.18 25.07
N ALA A 322 4.14 -11.99 25.47
CA ALA A 322 4.94 -11.08 24.65
C ALA A 322 6.27 -11.72 24.23
N GLY A 323 6.95 -12.43 25.16
CA GLY A 323 8.17 -13.18 24.84
C GLY A 323 7.94 -14.30 23.83
N ALA A 324 6.80 -15.00 23.90
CA ALA A 324 6.43 -16.03 22.93
C ALA A 324 6.09 -15.43 21.55
N ILE A 325 5.37 -14.31 21.50
CA ILE A 325 5.09 -13.56 20.26
C ILE A 325 6.41 -13.14 19.60
N SER A 326 7.33 -12.51 20.34
CA SER A 326 8.64 -12.10 19.81
C SER A 326 9.45 -13.28 19.26
N SER A 327 9.44 -14.44 19.94
CA SER A 327 10.10 -15.65 19.43
C SER A 327 9.48 -16.18 18.13
N LEU A 328 8.15 -16.07 17.98
CA LEU A 328 7.46 -16.47 16.76
C LEU A 328 7.73 -15.48 15.63
N LEU A 329 7.71 -14.18 15.88
CA LEU A 329 8.08 -13.15 14.90
C LEU A 329 9.49 -13.35 14.37
N GLY A 330 10.47 -13.60 15.24
CA GLY A 330 11.85 -13.92 14.81
C GLY A 330 11.95 -15.20 13.98
N SER A 331 11.10 -16.21 14.28
CA SER A 331 11.05 -17.44 13.49
C SER A 331 10.37 -17.23 12.12
N ALA A 332 9.31 -16.42 12.07
CA ALA A 332 8.64 -16.04 10.83
C ALA A 332 9.54 -15.20 9.92
N ARG A 333 10.26 -14.22 10.49
CA ARG A 333 11.28 -13.45 9.76
C ARG A 333 12.36 -14.35 9.18
N SER A 334 12.87 -15.29 9.97
CA SER A 334 13.88 -16.25 9.49
C SER A 334 13.37 -17.13 8.34
N ALA A 335 12.07 -17.44 8.29
CA ALA A 335 11.47 -18.18 7.19
C ALA A 335 11.27 -17.29 5.95
N ALA A 336 10.81 -16.05 6.13
CA ALA A 336 10.69 -15.06 5.05
C ALA A 336 12.05 -14.76 4.39
N ASP A 337 13.09 -14.53 5.21
CA ASP A 337 14.47 -14.30 4.73
C ASP A 337 15.05 -15.52 3.98
N ALA A 338 14.48 -16.71 4.20
CA ALA A 338 14.84 -17.96 3.54
C ALA A 338 13.96 -18.27 2.32
N ASP A 339 13.12 -17.32 1.88
CA ASP A 339 12.17 -17.47 0.77
C ASP A 339 11.16 -18.62 1.00
N ASP A 340 10.71 -18.78 2.26
CA ASP A 340 9.70 -19.76 2.68
C ASP A 340 8.45 -19.05 3.27
N PRO A 341 7.65 -18.37 2.42
CA PRO A 341 6.47 -17.64 2.87
C PRO A 341 5.42 -18.54 3.51
N ALA A 342 5.31 -19.81 3.08
CA ALA A 342 4.37 -20.78 3.65
C ALA A 342 4.66 -21.05 5.13
N THR A 343 5.92 -21.29 5.48
CA THR A 343 6.33 -21.43 6.88
C THR A 343 6.15 -20.12 7.65
N ALA A 344 6.49 -18.98 7.05
CA ALA A 344 6.31 -17.67 7.67
C ALA A 344 4.84 -17.43 8.07
N ILE A 345 3.90 -17.68 7.16
CA ILE A 345 2.44 -17.57 7.39
C ILE A 345 2.00 -18.48 8.55
N GLN A 346 2.44 -19.74 8.56
CA GLN A 346 2.07 -20.68 9.62
C GLN A 346 2.54 -20.18 11.00
N VAL A 347 3.77 -19.67 11.08
CA VAL A 347 4.34 -19.15 12.33
C VAL A 347 3.65 -17.87 12.77
N LEU A 348 3.35 -16.96 11.84
CA LEU A 348 2.61 -15.72 12.08
C LEU A 348 1.20 -15.99 12.61
N GLY A 349 0.50 -17.00 12.09
CA GLY A 349 -0.80 -17.42 12.63
C GLY A 349 -0.71 -17.87 14.10
N GLY A 350 0.40 -18.50 14.48
CA GLY A 350 0.73 -18.79 15.87
C GLY A 350 0.86 -17.52 16.71
N ALA A 351 1.64 -16.54 16.26
CA ALA A 351 1.83 -15.26 16.94
C ALA A 351 0.50 -14.50 17.09
N ARG A 352 -0.30 -14.46 16.02
CA ARG A 352 -1.61 -13.81 16.00
C ARG A 352 -2.58 -14.40 17.03
N SER A 353 -2.59 -15.72 17.18
CA SER A 353 -3.45 -16.40 18.17
C SER A 353 -3.11 -16.05 19.61
N LEU A 354 -1.85 -15.68 19.89
CA LEU A 354 -1.40 -15.28 21.23
C LEU A 354 -1.80 -13.85 21.60
N VAL A 355 -2.03 -12.97 20.61
CA VAL A 355 -2.44 -11.58 20.86
C VAL A 355 -3.74 -11.53 21.65
N ASP A 356 -4.69 -12.42 21.37
CA ASP A 356 -6.00 -12.44 22.05
C ASP A 356 -5.88 -12.85 23.54
N HIS A 357 -4.77 -13.46 23.93
CA HIS A 357 -4.48 -13.82 25.32
C HIS A 357 -3.80 -12.70 26.12
N LEU A 358 -3.33 -11.62 25.46
CA LEU A 358 -2.83 -10.45 26.16
C LEU A 358 -3.96 -9.76 26.92
N SER A 359 -3.65 -9.33 28.14
CA SER A 359 -4.60 -8.58 28.94
C SER A 359 -4.96 -7.25 28.28
N ALA A 360 -6.13 -6.69 28.63
CA ALA A 360 -6.52 -5.35 28.17
C ALA A 360 -5.55 -4.26 28.65
N ALA A 361 -4.76 -4.52 29.71
CA ALA A 361 -3.79 -3.58 30.24
C ALA A 361 -2.50 -3.50 29.42
N ALA A 362 -2.28 -4.44 28.49
CA ALA A 362 -1.10 -4.49 27.64
C ALA A 362 -0.95 -3.26 26.74
N GLY A 363 -2.05 -2.57 26.41
CA GLY A 363 -2.05 -1.48 25.41
C GLY A 363 -1.85 -2.04 24.01
N ASP A 364 -2.32 -1.31 22.99
CA ASP A 364 -2.08 -1.53 21.55
C ASP A 364 -2.25 -2.94 20.97
N ARG A 365 -2.82 -3.89 21.72
CA ARG A 365 -3.00 -5.29 21.27
C ARG A 365 -3.81 -5.41 19.98
N ALA A 366 -4.74 -4.48 19.74
CA ALA A 366 -5.55 -4.44 18.52
C ALA A 366 -4.69 -4.02 17.30
N LEU A 367 -3.82 -3.02 17.49
CA LEU A 367 -2.86 -2.60 16.49
C LEU A 367 -1.85 -3.71 16.21
N LEU A 368 -1.30 -4.34 17.26
CA LEU A 368 -0.40 -5.49 17.13
C LEU A 368 -1.05 -6.64 16.35
N GLY A 369 -2.31 -6.98 16.66
CA GLY A 369 -3.06 -8.00 15.91
C GLY A 369 -3.17 -7.63 14.43
N THR A 370 -3.57 -6.39 14.14
CA THR A 370 -3.69 -5.88 12.76
C THR A 370 -2.37 -5.96 12.02
N LYS A 371 -1.25 -5.57 12.65
CA LYS A 371 0.07 -5.58 12.01
C LYS A 371 0.63 -6.99 11.80
N ILE A 372 0.26 -7.95 12.64
CA ILE A 372 0.55 -9.37 12.37
C ILE A 372 -0.31 -9.89 11.21
N ASP A 373 -1.59 -9.48 11.14
CA ASP A 373 -2.47 -9.84 10.03
C ASP A 373 -1.95 -9.24 8.71
N ASP A 374 -1.42 -8.00 8.72
CA ASP A 374 -0.72 -7.38 7.59
C ASP A 374 0.53 -8.18 7.16
N LEU A 375 1.34 -8.69 8.12
CA LEU A 375 2.48 -9.55 7.79
C LEU A 375 2.03 -10.85 7.12
N VAL A 376 0.91 -11.42 7.57
CA VAL A 376 0.31 -12.62 6.94
C VAL A 376 -0.13 -12.29 5.52
N ASP A 377 -0.79 -11.17 5.29
CA ASP A 377 -1.23 -10.73 3.95
C ASP A 377 -0.03 -10.57 3.00
N TRP A 378 1.02 -9.87 3.46
CA TRP A 378 2.25 -9.72 2.67
C TRP A 378 2.84 -11.09 2.30
N GLN A 379 3.05 -11.98 3.27
CA GLN A 379 3.65 -13.28 2.99
C GLN A 379 2.74 -14.16 2.13
N SER A 380 1.42 -14.04 2.26
CA SER A 380 0.46 -14.76 1.41
C SER A 380 0.57 -14.34 -0.04
N ALA A 381 0.82 -13.07 -0.32
CA ALA A 381 1.05 -12.58 -1.68
C ALA A 381 2.35 -13.08 -2.32
N LEU A 382 3.30 -13.59 -1.53
CA LEU A 382 4.55 -14.18 -2.02
C LEU A 382 4.44 -15.68 -2.32
N VAL A 383 3.35 -16.33 -1.88
CA VAL A 383 3.11 -17.72 -2.22
C VAL A 383 2.79 -17.77 -3.71
N ASP A 384 3.74 -18.27 -4.50
CA ASP A 384 3.52 -18.58 -5.90
C ASP A 384 2.55 -19.77 -5.99
N ASP A 385 1.25 -19.47 -6.06
CA ASP A 385 0.21 -20.45 -6.39
C ASP A 385 0.25 -20.85 -7.89
N GLY A 386 1.26 -20.37 -8.63
CA GLY A 386 1.30 -20.37 -10.08
C GLY A 386 0.41 -19.26 -10.65
N PRO A 387 0.40 -19.07 -11.98
CA PRO A 387 -0.51 -18.12 -12.59
C PRO A 387 -1.95 -18.59 -12.34
N ALA A 388 -2.75 -17.80 -11.62
CA ALA A 388 -4.17 -18.07 -11.39
C ALA A 388 -4.90 -18.33 -12.73
N LEU A 389 -5.87 -19.24 -12.70
CA LEU A 389 -6.75 -19.52 -13.82
C LEU A 389 -7.81 -18.43 -13.88
N ASP A 390 -7.96 -17.76 -15.02
CA ASP A 390 -8.97 -16.71 -15.16
C ASP A 390 -10.37 -17.34 -15.29
N LEU A 391 -11.15 -17.29 -14.21
CA LEU A 391 -12.48 -17.91 -14.10
C LEU A 391 -13.48 -16.97 -13.45
N SER A 392 -14.74 -17.06 -13.88
CA SER A 392 -15.88 -16.49 -13.14
C SER A 392 -16.89 -17.56 -12.80
N ALA A 393 -17.43 -17.53 -11.57
CA ALA A 393 -18.47 -18.45 -11.15
C ALA A 393 -19.64 -17.75 -10.46
N GLU A 394 -20.83 -18.27 -10.71
CA GLU A 394 -22.10 -17.78 -10.16
C GLU A 394 -22.90 -18.97 -9.61
N ALA A 395 -23.51 -18.79 -8.45
CA ALA A 395 -24.39 -19.78 -7.82
C ALA A 395 -25.73 -19.14 -7.44
N GLU A 396 -26.84 -19.67 -7.96
CA GLU A 396 -28.17 -19.13 -7.72
C GLU A 396 -29.24 -20.22 -7.51
N LEU A 397 -30.24 -19.93 -6.70
CA LEU A 397 -31.38 -20.82 -6.50
C LEU A 397 -32.44 -20.61 -7.59
N ARG A 398 -32.84 -21.70 -8.25
CA ARG A 398 -33.91 -21.73 -9.25
C ARG A 398 -35.05 -22.63 -8.80
N THR A 399 -36.29 -22.15 -8.91
CA THR A 399 -37.48 -22.95 -8.60
C THR A 399 -37.98 -23.67 -9.85
N MET A 400 -38.05 -25.00 -9.81
CA MET A 400 -38.58 -25.83 -10.89
C MET A 400 -39.52 -26.89 -10.31
N GLY A 401 -40.79 -26.86 -10.72
CA GLY A 401 -41.79 -27.83 -10.26
C GLY A 401 -42.06 -27.81 -8.75
N GLY A 402 -41.96 -26.64 -8.11
CA GLY A 402 -42.18 -26.48 -6.67
C GLY A 402 -41.03 -26.94 -5.77
N LYS A 403 -39.88 -27.29 -6.36
CA LYS A 403 -38.64 -27.60 -5.65
C LYS A 403 -37.53 -26.64 -6.08
N GLN A 404 -36.61 -26.37 -5.17
CA GLN A 404 -35.44 -25.55 -5.48
C GLN A 404 -34.28 -26.38 -6.00
N TYR A 405 -33.52 -25.77 -6.88
CA TYR A 405 -32.29 -26.29 -7.47
C TYR A 405 -31.22 -25.22 -7.30
N LEU A 406 -30.02 -25.63 -6.91
CA LEU A 406 -28.86 -24.74 -6.91
C LEU A 406 -28.21 -24.82 -8.28
N ALA A 407 -28.34 -23.77 -9.08
CA ALA A 407 -27.72 -23.65 -10.39
C ALA A 407 -26.34 -23.00 -10.23
N VAL A 408 -25.30 -23.69 -10.66
CA VAL A 408 -23.93 -23.18 -10.68
C VAL A 408 -23.47 -23.05 -12.12
N ARG A 409 -22.94 -21.89 -12.47
CA ARG A 409 -22.32 -21.61 -13.76
C ARG A 409 -20.88 -21.17 -13.51
N VAL A 410 -19.94 -21.78 -14.23
CA VAL A 410 -18.53 -21.39 -14.21
C VAL A 410 -18.11 -21.07 -15.64
N VAL A 411 -17.57 -19.90 -15.92
CA VAL A 411 -17.04 -19.48 -17.22
C VAL A 411 -15.53 -19.56 -17.16
N ASN A 412 -14.94 -20.28 -18.11
CA ASN A 412 -13.50 -20.26 -18.33
C ASN A 412 -13.15 -18.99 -19.12
N GLN A 413 -12.48 -18.03 -18.49
CA GLN A 413 -11.97 -16.80 -19.13
C GLN A 413 -10.48 -16.93 -19.49
N ASP A 414 -9.82 -17.98 -19.00
CA ASP A 414 -8.47 -18.39 -19.31
C ASP A 414 -8.25 -18.67 -20.81
N ASP A 415 -7.01 -18.54 -21.24
CA ASP A 415 -6.58 -18.85 -22.61
C ASP A 415 -6.31 -20.35 -22.83
N THR A 416 -6.29 -21.14 -21.77
CA THR A 416 -6.17 -22.61 -21.79
C THR A 416 -7.48 -23.32 -21.43
N ALA A 417 -7.56 -24.62 -21.74
CA ALA A 417 -8.70 -25.43 -21.33
C ALA A 417 -8.53 -25.86 -19.87
N VAL A 418 -9.61 -25.80 -19.08
CA VAL A 418 -9.60 -26.10 -17.65
C VAL A 418 -10.50 -27.29 -17.33
N ASP A 419 -10.04 -28.17 -16.45
CA ASP A 419 -10.87 -29.18 -15.78
C ASP A 419 -11.51 -28.56 -14.54
N LEU A 420 -12.82 -28.72 -14.33
CA LEU A 420 -13.56 -28.11 -13.23
C LEU A 420 -14.25 -29.16 -12.37
N THR A 421 -14.17 -29.00 -11.06
CA THR A 421 -14.94 -29.73 -10.05
C THR A 421 -15.80 -28.74 -9.26
N VAL A 422 -17.12 -28.84 -9.41
CA VAL A 422 -18.08 -28.02 -8.67
C VAL A 422 -18.63 -28.84 -7.51
N THR A 423 -18.34 -28.43 -6.27
CA THR A 423 -18.80 -29.08 -5.03
C THR A 423 -19.80 -28.19 -4.31
N THR A 424 -20.96 -28.76 -4.00
CA THR A 424 -22.04 -28.10 -3.25
C THR A 424 -22.49 -29.00 -2.10
N PRO A 425 -23.23 -28.48 -1.10
CA PRO A 425 -23.91 -29.31 -0.10
C PRO A 425 -24.86 -30.37 -0.68
N TYR A 426 -25.26 -30.21 -1.96
CA TYR A 426 -26.25 -31.05 -2.65
C TYR A 426 -25.62 -32.01 -3.66
N GLY A 427 -24.28 -32.04 -3.77
CA GLY A 427 -23.53 -32.95 -4.62
C GLY A 427 -22.35 -32.27 -5.33
N THR A 428 -21.58 -33.10 -6.02
CA THR A 428 -20.38 -32.69 -6.78
C THR A 428 -20.56 -33.02 -8.26
N LYS A 429 -20.02 -32.19 -9.14
CA LYS A 429 -20.01 -32.40 -10.59
C LYS A 429 -18.68 -31.99 -11.20
N GLU A 430 -18.10 -32.91 -11.99
CA GLU A 430 -16.89 -32.68 -12.76
C GLU A 430 -17.20 -32.35 -14.22
N PHE A 431 -16.37 -31.50 -14.81
CA PHE A 431 -16.33 -31.11 -16.21
C PHE A 431 -14.89 -31.16 -16.69
N ALA A 432 -14.62 -31.89 -17.76
CA ALA A 432 -13.29 -31.96 -18.33
C ALA A 432 -13.14 -31.00 -19.52
N ALA A 433 -11.97 -30.40 -19.67
CA ALA A 433 -11.54 -29.58 -20.79
C ALA A 433 -12.55 -28.51 -21.21
N VAL A 434 -13.01 -27.70 -20.25
CA VAL A 434 -13.83 -26.52 -20.53
C VAL A 434 -12.97 -25.53 -21.30
N ALA A 435 -13.23 -25.38 -22.59
CA ALA A 435 -12.43 -24.53 -23.47
C ALA A 435 -12.54 -23.02 -23.10
N PRO A 436 -11.54 -22.20 -23.49
CA PRO A 436 -11.58 -20.75 -23.34
C PRO A 436 -12.91 -20.14 -23.78
N THR A 437 -13.42 -19.19 -23.02
CA THR A 437 -14.72 -18.50 -23.19
C THR A 437 -15.97 -19.39 -23.07
N LYS A 438 -15.82 -20.69 -22.78
CA LYS A 438 -16.95 -21.61 -22.57
C LYS A 438 -17.30 -21.70 -21.09
N ASN A 439 -18.50 -22.22 -20.82
CA ASN A 439 -18.97 -22.37 -19.46
C ASN A 439 -19.35 -23.82 -19.14
N ALA A 440 -19.04 -24.23 -17.92
CA ALA A 440 -19.68 -25.35 -17.25
C ALA A 440 -20.99 -24.89 -16.60
N TYR A 441 -21.98 -25.77 -16.56
CA TYR A 441 -23.26 -25.49 -15.92
C TYR A 441 -23.85 -26.76 -15.31
N GLN A 442 -24.22 -26.71 -14.04
CA GLN A 442 -24.94 -27.78 -13.35
C GLN A 442 -26.05 -27.21 -12.46
N ALA A 443 -27.24 -27.80 -12.54
CA ALA A 443 -28.30 -27.58 -11.56
C ALA A 443 -28.36 -28.78 -10.58
N PHE A 444 -28.07 -28.54 -9.31
CA PHE A 444 -28.11 -29.55 -8.25
C PHE A 444 -29.50 -29.58 -7.60
N ALA A 445 -30.12 -30.75 -7.56
CA ALA A 445 -31.44 -30.92 -6.94
C ALA A 445 -31.30 -30.88 -5.40
N THR A 446 -31.74 -29.79 -4.76
CA THR A 446 -31.66 -29.67 -3.29
C THR A 446 -32.66 -30.58 -2.58
N ARG A 447 -33.75 -30.91 -3.28
CA ARG A 447 -34.93 -31.64 -2.76
C ARG A 447 -35.68 -30.88 -1.65
N LEU A 448 -35.34 -29.61 -1.44
CA LEU A 448 -35.97 -28.71 -0.48
C LEU A 448 -36.91 -27.72 -1.19
N VAL A 449 -37.87 -27.20 -0.42
CA VAL A 449 -38.78 -26.13 -0.86
C VAL A 449 -38.18 -24.76 -0.54
N GLU A 450 -37.43 -24.67 0.57
CA GLU A 450 -36.63 -23.52 0.97
C GLU A 450 -35.21 -24.01 1.30
N VAL A 451 -34.22 -23.27 0.85
CA VAL A 451 -32.80 -23.61 0.98
C VAL A 451 -32.10 -22.50 1.78
N PRO A 452 -31.34 -22.81 2.84
CA PRO A 452 -30.54 -21.80 3.55
C PRO A 452 -29.42 -21.27 2.67
N ALA A 453 -28.94 -20.06 2.98
CA ALA A 453 -27.74 -19.50 2.33
C ALA A 453 -26.53 -20.42 2.59
N GLY A 454 -25.57 -20.41 1.68
CA GLY A 454 -24.38 -21.24 1.79
C GLY A 454 -23.39 -20.96 0.68
N GLN A 455 -22.41 -21.86 0.56
CA GLN A 455 -21.28 -21.70 -0.34
C GLN A 455 -21.18 -22.86 -1.33
N VAL A 456 -20.57 -22.59 -2.47
CA VAL A 456 -20.15 -23.54 -3.50
C VAL A 456 -18.64 -23.43 -3.65
N THR A 457 -17.95 -24.57 -3.67
CA THR A 457 -16.52 -24.63 -3.98
C THR A 457 -16.34 -25.07 -5.43
N VAL A 458 -15.59 -24.31 -6.21
CA VAL A 458 -15.19 -24.63 -7.58
C VAL A 458 -13.68 -24.85 -7.58
N THR A 459 -13.24 -26.08 -7.81
CA THR A 459 -11.83 -26.39 -8.03
C THR A 459 -11.57 -26.45 -9.53
N ALA A 460 -10.57 -25.74 -10.02
CA ALA A 460 -10.16 -25.72 -11.41
C ALA A 460 -8.72 -26.21 -11.56
N THR A 461 -8.44 -26.95 -12.62
CA THR A 461 -7.10 -27.47 -12.90
C THR A 461 -6.76 -27.28 -14.37
N ALA A 462 -5.55 -26.81 -14.67
CA ALA A 462 -5.04 -26.68 -16.03
C ALA A 462 -3.56 -27.07 -16.10
N GLU A 463 -3.08 -27.37 -17.30
CA GLU A 463 -1.65 -27.59 -17.57
C GLU A 463 -1.06 -26.32 -18.17
N ARG A 464 -0.09 -25.70 -17.50
CA ARG A 464 0.67 -24.54 -17.99
C ARG A 464 2.15 -24.86 -18.00
N ASP A 465 2.77 -24.70 -19.17
CA ASP A 465 4.21 -24.92 -19.37
C ASP A 465 4.76 -26.27 -18.86
N GLY A 466 3.90 -27.29 -18.77
CA GLY A 466 4.25 -28.65 -18.31
C GLY A 466 4.04 -28.89 -16.81
N GLU A 467 3.44 -27.93 -16.10
CA GLU A 467 3.04 -28.04 -14.70
C GLU A 467 1.52 -27.95 -14.55
N THR A 468 0.99 -28.71 -13.59
CA THR A 468 -0.42 -28.69 -13.24
C THR A 468 -0.69 -27.53 -12.28
N VAL A 469 -1.44 -26.53 -12.74
CA VAL A 469 -1.95 -25.42 -11.92
C VAL A 469 -3.33 -25.81 -11.39
N THR A 470 -3.59 -25.58 -10.11
CA THR A 470 -4.91 -25.83 -9.49
C THR A 470 -5.35 -24.62 -8.68
N GLU A 471 -6.59 -24.17 -8.90
CA GLU A 471 -7.20 -23.04 -8.21
C GLU A 471 -8.51 -23.45 -7.54
N GLU A 472 -8.84 -22.84 -6.41
CA GLU A 472 -10.12 -23.00 -5.72
C GLU A 472 -10.85 -21.66 -5.56
N LEU A 473 -12.08 -21.58 -6.10
CA LEU A 473 -12.96 -20.43 -6.00
C LEU A 473 -14.18 -20.77 -5.13
N VAL A 474 -14.46 -19.95 -4.12
CA VAL A 474 -15.64 -20.09 -3.25
C VAL A 474 -16.69 -19.04 -3.62
N VAL A 475 -17.91 -19.49 -3.95
CA VAL A 475 -19.03 -18.64 -4.35
C VAL A 475 -20.19 -18.77 -3.38
N ASP A 476 -20.64 -17.65 -2.82
CA ASP A 476 -21.83 -17.61 -1.98
C ASP A 476 -23.11 -17.66 -2.81
N PHE A 477 -24.15 -18.30 -2.29
CA PHE A 477 -25.52 -18.17 -2.79
C PHE A 477 -26.48 -17.77 -1.68
N SER A 478 -27.39 -16.86 -2.01
CA SER A 478 -28.43 -16.44 -1.08
C SER A 478 -29.47 -17.55 -0.89
N GLY A 479 -29.86 -17.78 0.36
CA GLY A 479 -30.95 -18.68 0.69
C GLY A 479 -32.32 -18.08 0.43
N THR A 480 -33.35 -18.91 0.54
CA THR A 480 -34.76 -18.49 0.57
C THR A 480 -35.48 -18.97 1.84
N ALA A 481 -34.73 -19.49 2.82
CA ALA A 481 -35.24 -19.96 4.10
C ALA A 481 -35.30 -18.83 5.14
#